data_AF-L5KNX5-F1
#
_entry.id   AF-L5KNX5-F1
#
_cell.length_a   1.000
_cell.length_b   1.000
_cell.length_c   1.000
_cell.angle_alpha   90.00
_cell.angle_beta   90.00
_cell.angle_gamma   90.00
#
_symmetry.space_group_name_H-M   'P 1'
#
loop_
_entity.id
_entity.type
_entity.pdbx_description
1 polymer ?
#
loop_
_entity_poly.entity_id
_entity_poly.type
_entity_poly.pdbx_seq_one_letter_code
_entity_poly.pdbx_strand_id
1 'polypeptide(L)'
;MLDSLWAAGQELQAWKSPKADLLQILTKAVKSAEAAAQATKNMEAGAGRASYISSARLDQPDPGAVAAAAILRAILEVLQS
;
A
#
# COMPACT_ATOMS: atom_id res chain seq x y z
N MET A 1 -1.46 7.69 0.46
CA MET A 1 -0.64 7.06 -0.62
C MET A 1 0.69 6.54 -0.08
N LEU A 2 1.45 7.37 0.64
CA LEU A 2 2.79 7.01 1.14
C LEU A 2 2.75 5.80 2.06
N ASP A 3 1.69 5.62 2.85
CA ASP A 3 1.51 4.48 3.76
C ASP A 3 1.60 3.14 3.02
N SER A 4 0.86 3.00 1.92
CA SER A 4 0.88 1.80 1.08
C SER A 4 2.20 1.61 0.34
N LEU A 5 2.77 2.70 -0.21
CA LEU A 5 4.04 2.61 -0.95
C LEU A 5 5.21 2.27 -0.03
N TRP A 6 5.24 2.84 1.17
CA TRP A 6 6.25 2.53 2.18
C TRP A 6 6.14 1.08 2.64
N ALA A 7 4.93 0.61 2.95
CA ALA A 7 4.69 -0.78 3.35
C ALA A 7 5.14 -1.79 2.28
N ALA A 8 4.79 -1.55 1.01
CA ALA A 8 5.32 -2.35 -0.11
C ALA A 8 6.83 -2.23 -0.25
N GLY A 9 7.38 -1.02 -0.13
CA GLY A 9 8.82 -0.75 -0.26
C GLY A 9 9.68 -1.50 0.75
N GLN A 10 9.16 -1.75 1.96
CA GLN A 10 9.82 -2.59 2.96
C GLN A 10 9.92 -4.05 2.51
N GLU A 11 8.84 -4.64 1.99
CA GLU A 11 8.85 -6.01 1.45
C GLU A 11 9.77 -6.13 0.23
N LEU A 12 9.78 -5.12 -0.65
CA LEU A 12 10.63 -5.08 -1.84
C LEU A 12 12.14 -5.04 -1.50
N GLN A 13 12.54 -4.69 -0.28
CA GLN A 13 13.96 -4.78 0.12
C GLN A 13 14.50 -6.22 0.04
N ALA A 14 13.64 -7.23 0.21
CA ALA A 14 14.02 -8.64 0.10
C ALA A 14 14.53 -9.00 -1.30
N TRP A 15 14.26 -8.19 -2.33
CA TRP A 15 14.78 -8.40 -3.68
C TRP A 15 16.31 -8.31 -3.75
N LYS A 16 16.94 -7.66 -2.78
CA LYS A 16 18.41 -7.57 -2.68
C LYS A 16 19.07 -8.90 -2.33
N SER A 17 18.31 -9.88 -1.84
CA SER A 17 18.85 -11.18 -1.43
C SER A 17 19.19 -12.05 -2.66
N PRO A 18 20.33 -12.77 -2.65
CA PRO A 18 20.62 -13.77 -3.67
C PRO A 18 19.52 -14.84 -3.70
N LYS A 19 19.08 -15.24 -4.89
CA LYS A 19 17.98 -16.21 -5.12
C LYS A 19 16.59 -15.73 -4.68
N ALA A 20 16.38 -14.41 -4.56
CA ALA A 20 15.07 -13.83 -4.35
C ALA A 20 14.06 -14.24 -5.44
N ASP A 21 12.86 -14.65 -5.03
CA ASP A 21 11.74 -14.91 -5.94
C ASP A 21 10.90 -13.62 -6.10
N LEU A 22 10.88 -13.10 -7.32
CA LEU A 22 10.19 -11.84 -7.64
C LEU A 22 8.70 -11.90 -7.33
N LEU A 23 8.02 -12.98 -7.76
CA LEU A 23 6.57 -13.12 -7.62
C LEU A 23 6.18 -13.29 -6.15
N GLN A 24 6.98 -14.03 -5.37
CA GLN A 24 6.76 -14.17 -3.94
C GLN A 24 6.92 -12.84 -3.20
N ILE A 25 7.97 -12.07 -3.52
CA ILE A 25 8.24 -10.77 -2.90
C ILE A 25 7.16 -9.76 -3.30
N LEU A 26 6.82 -9.67 -4.59
CA LEU A 26 5.77 -8.77 -5.06
C LEU A 26 4.41 -9.11 -4.45
N THR A 27 4.09 -10.40 -4.29
CA THR A 27 2.86 -10.83 -3.59
C THR A 27 2.82 -10.33 -2.15
N LYS A 28 3.94 -10.39 -1.42
CA LYS A 28 4.03 -9.84 -0.06
C LYS A 28 3.89 -8.32 -0.06
N ALA A 29 4.58 -7.65 -0.99
CA ALA A 29 4.51 -6.19 -1.13
C ALA A 29 3.08 -5.70 -1.40
N VAL A 30 2.34 -6.36 -2.29
CA VAL A 30 0.93 -6.03 -2.57
C VAL A 30 0.06 -6.22 -1.33
N LYS A 31 0.18 -7.35 -0.63
CA LYS A 31 -0.58 -7.60 0.62
C LYS A 31 -0.27 -6.57 1.70
N SER A 32 1.00 -6.19 1.83
CA SER A 32 1.44 -5.16 2.78
C SER A 32 0.87 -3.78 2.42
N ALA A 33 0.87 -3.41 1.14
CA ALA A 33 0.28 -2.15 0.66
C ALA A 33 -1.23 -2.08 0.87
N GLU A 34 -1.96 -3.17 0.62
CA GLU A 34 -3.41 -3.28 0.86
C GLU A 34 -3.75 -3.18 2.34
N ALA A 35 -3.00 -3.88 3.20
CA ALA A 35 -3.19 -3.79 4.65
C ALA A 35 -2.91 -2.36 5.17
N ALA A 36 -1.85 -1.72 4.68
CA ALA A 36 -1.54 -0.33 5.02
C ALA A 36 -2.61 0.64 4.52
N ALA A 37 -3.12 0.46 3.29
CA ALA A 37 -4.24 1.25 2.78
C ALA A 37 -5.46 1.09 3.70
N GLN A 38 -5.81 -0.15 4.04
CA GLN A 38 -6.96 -0.44 4.89
C GLN A 38 -6.83 0.14 6.30
N ALA A 39 -5.62 0.25 6.83
CA ALA A 39 -5.34 0.82 8.15
C ALA A 39 -5.54 2.35 8.20
N THR A 40 -5.41 3.06 7.07
CA THR A 40 -5.57 4.52 7.02
C THR A 40 -6.95 5.02 7.46
N LYS A 41 -8.00 4.16 7.39
CA LYS A 41 -9.34 4.51 7.90
C LYS A 41 -9.37 4.86 9.39
N ASN A 42 -8.37 4.41 10.15
CA ASN A 42 -8.27 4.63 11.60
C ASN A 42 -7.17 5.65 11.94
N MET A 43 -6.60 6.34 10.95
CA MET A 43 -5.51 7.29 11.13
C MET A 43 -6.03 8.72 11.06
N GLU A 44 -5.42 9.61 11.83
CA GLU A 44 -5.60 11.05 11.63
C GLU A 44 -4.79 11.49 10.40
N ALA A 45 -5.44 12.17 9.47
CA ALA A 45 -4.78 12.63 8.26
C ALA A 45 -3.81 13.78 8.56
N GLY A 46 -2.50 13.52 8.44
CA GLY A 46 -1.46 14.54 8.62
C GLY A 46 -1.18 15.40 7.38
N ALA A 47 -1.76 15.06 6.22
CA ALA A 47 -1.49 15.74 4.95
C ALA A 47 -2.68 15.67 3.97
N GLY A 48 -2.64 16.53 2.94
CA GLY A 48 -3.64 16.57 1.86
C GLY A 48 -4.96 17.20 2.28
N ARG A 49 -6.01 17.04 1.45
CA ARG A 49 -7.34 17.62 1.75
C ARG A 49 -8.03 16.97 2.94
N ALA A 50 -7.68 15.72 3.25
CA ALA A 50 -8.23 14.99 4.38
C ALA A 50 -7.82 15.61 5.73
N SER A 51 -6.67 16.31 5.81
CA SER A 51 -6.22 16.95 7.05
C SER A 51 -7.03 18.20 7.43
N TYR A 52 -7.94 18.67 6.57
CA TYR A 52 -8.78 19.84 6.83
C TYR A 52 -10.08 19.49 7.56
N ILE A 53 -10.39 18.21 7.69
CA ILE A 53 -11.62 17.72 8.31
C ILE A 53 -11.31 16.83 9.51
N SER A 54 -12.25 16.77 10.45
CA SER A 54 -12.14 15.89 11.61
C SER A 54 -11.99 14.43 11.17
N SER A 55 -11.10 13.70 11.84
CA SER A 55 -10.93 12.25 11.70
C SER A 55 -12.23 11.46 11.92
N ALA A 56 -13.19 12.00 12.67
CA ALA A 56 -14.53 11.41 12.82
C ALA A 56 -15.33 11.33 11.50
N ARG A 57 -14.91 12.05 10.45
CA ARG A 57 -15.49 11.99 9.09
C ARG A 57 -14.64 11.18 8.11
N LEU A 58 -13.52 10.61 8.55
CA LEU A 58 -12.59 9.81 7.76
C LEU A 58 -12.77 8.31 8.09
N ASP A 59 -13.98 7.78 7.88
CA ASP A 59 -14.32 6.37 8.15
C ASP A 59 -13.93 5.42 7.00
N GLN A 60 -13.49 5.97 5.88
CA GLN A 60 -13.00 5.25 4.72
C GLN A 60 -11.47 5.30 4.63
N PRO A 61 -10.83 4.27 4.04
CA PRO A 61 -9.42 4.33 3.70
C PRO A 61 -9.06 5.56 2.84
N ASP A 62 -7.85 6.08 3.02
CA ASP A 62 -7.26 7.12 2.17
C ASP A 62 -7.31 6.67 0.71
N PRO A 63 -7.99 7.43 -0.19
CA PRO A 63 -8.15 7.02 -1.57
C PRO A 63 -6.81 6.94 -2.31
N GLY A 64 -5.81 7.76 -1.92
CA GLY A 64 -4.47 7.69 -2.49
C GLY A 64 -3.74 6.40 -2.13
N ALA A 65 -3.88 5.92 -0.89
CA ALA A 65 -3.32 4.66 -0.41
C ALA A 65 -3.97 3.47 -1.13
N VAL A 66 -5.31 3.48 -1.25
CA VAL A 66 -6.07 2.46 -2.01
C VAL A 66 -5.62 2.42 -3.47
N ALA A 67 -5.50 3.57 -4.13
CA ALA A 67 -5.06 3.63 -5.52
C ALA A 67 -3.63 3.05 -5.71
N ALA A 68 -2.70 3.38 -4.81
CA ALA A 68 -1.34 2.84 -4.86
C ALA A 68 -1.32 1.31 -4.70
N ALA A 69 -2.10 0.76 -3.77
CA ALA A 69 -2.23 -0.69 -3.59
C ALA A 69 -2.85 -1.37 -4.83
N ALA A 70 -3.88 -0.76 -5.43
CA ALA A 70 -4.53 -1.27 -6.64
C ALA A 70 -3.59 -1.31 -7.85
N ILE A 71 -2.73 -0.31 -8.02
CA ILE A 71 -1.70 -0.30 -9.08
C ILE A 71 -0.73 -1.46 -8.89
N LEU A 72 -0.24 -1.69 -7.66
CA LEU A 72 0.66 -2.81 -7.37
C LEU A 72 -0.02 -4.17 -7.60
N ARG A 73 -1.31 -4.29 -7.24
CA ARG A 73 -2.13 -5.48 -7.50
C ARG A 73 -2.23 -5.77 -8.99
N ALA A 74 -2.54 -4.76 -9.80
CA ALA A 74 -2.61 -4.91 -11.26
C ALA A 74 -1.29 -5.37 -11.87
N ILE A 75 -0.15 -4.82 -11.40
CA ILE A 75 1.19 -5.26 -11.84
C ILE A 75 1.40 -6.75 -11.50
N LEU A 76 1.07 -7.18 -10.28
CA LEU A 76 1.20 -8.58 -9.87
C LEU A 76 0.35 -9.51 -10.74
N GLU A 77 -0.92 -9.15 -11.00
CA GLU A 77 -1.84 -9.94 -11.81
C GLU A 77 -1.33 -10.15 -13.24
N VAL A 78 -0.81 -9.08 -13.87
CA VAL A 78 -0.22 -9.16 -15.21
C VAL A 78 1.03 -10.06 -15.23
N LEU A 79 1.84 -10.05 -14.17
CA LEU A 79 3.04 -10.90 -14.09
C LEU A 79 2.76 -12.37 -13.74
N GLN A 80 1.56 -12.67 -13.24
CA GLN A 80 1.09 -14.03 -12.92
C GLN A 80 0.31 -14.68 -14.07
N SER A 81 0.01 -13.92 -15.13
CA SER A 81 -0.70 -14.38 -16.33
C SER A 81 0.23 -15.11 -17.29
#